data_AF-A0A329HVA5-F1
#
_entry.id   AF-A0A329HVA5-F1
#
_cell.length_a   1.000
_cell.length_b   1.000
_cell.length_c   1.000
_cell.angle_alpha   90.00
_cell.angle_beta   90.00
_cell.angle_gamma   90.00
#
_symmetry.space_group_name_H-M   'P 1'
#
loop_
_entity.id
_entity.type
_entity.pdbx_description
1 polymer ?
#
loop_
_entity_poly.entity_id
_entity_poly.type
_entity_poly.pdbx_seq_one_letter_code
_entity_poly.pdbx_strand_id
1 'polypeptide(L)'
;MNPYRQIAAGISVLFCALANGAGNEAKLFKDYTYLSARDSYVNQQGYYDCSAEVGSDALCKDDVRFMDHSFTAALVFSAGKLHQISLMTEQDQAIFARLFGTLSQTFTLVALNDGKTQLDILHTLRNDRSAKQTITNFEGGGINGGSFTYVMLEKAAVMDKADSLISALALQPDTVRSAELMVVGQGADSVIVLKFALPKREAQLVRDAAQKPAESF
;
A
#
# COMPACT_ATOMS: atom_id res chain seq x y z
N MET A 1 -45.71 -4.96 -29.79
CA MET A 1 -44.86 -3.76 -30.05
C MET A 1 -44.95 -2.84 -28.84
N ASN A 2 -43.92 -2.83 -27.99
CA ASN A 2 -43.31 -1.62 -27.42
C ASN A 2 -41.97 -2.04 -26.78
N PRO A 3 -40.81 -1.48 -27.18
CA PRO A 3 -39.50 -2.02 -26.83
C PRO A 3 -38.87 -1.24 -25.67
N TYR A 4 -38.63 -1.88 -24.54
CA TYR A 4 -37.65 -1.39 -23.56
C TYR A 4 -36.45 -2.33 -23.54
N ARG A 5 -35.53 -2.05 -24.47
CA ARG A 5 -34.17 -2.59 -24.46
C ARG A 5 -33.37 -1.87 -23.39
N GLN A 6 -32.68 -2.70 -22.62
CA GLN A 6 -31.58 -2.40 -21.73
C GLN A 6 -30.58 -1.39 -22.32
N ILE A 7 -30.07 -0.49 -21.49
CA ILE A 7 -28.71 0.02 -21.63
C ILE A 7 -28.04 -0.08 -20.26
N ALA A 8 -27.25 -1.15 -20.11
CA ALA A 8 -26.25 -1.26 -19.07
C ALA A 8 -25.12 -0.26 -19.41
N ALA A 9 -24.97 0.79 -18.61
CA ALA A 9 -23.81 1.67 -18.68
C ALA A 9 -22.66 1.00 -17.92
N GLY A 10 -21.87 0.18 -18.62
CA GLY A 10 -20.58 -0.28 -18.15
C GLY A 10 -19.57 0.87 -18.20
N ILE A 11 -19.20 1.40 -17.05
CA ILE A 11 -18.10 2.37 -16.93
C ILE A 11 -16.79 1.59 -17.07
N SER A 12 -16.29 1.47 -18.30
CA SER A 12 -14.89 1.11 -18.54
C SER A 12 -14.03 2.33 -18.22
N VAL A 13 -13.25 2.26 -17.15
CA VAL A 13 -12.21 3.26 -16.83
C VAL A 13 -11.16 3.18 -17.94
N LEU A 14 -11.20 4.18 -18.82
CA LEU A 14 -10.24 4.37 -19.89
C LEU A 14 -8.92 4.86 -19.27
N PHE A 15 -7.85 4.12 -19.53
CA PHE A 15 -6.47 4.51 -19.20
C PHE A 15 -6.11 5.79 -19.99
N CYS A 16 -6.35 6.96 -19.40
CA CYS A 16 -5.76 8.21 -19.88
C CYS A 16 -4.50 8.50 -19.06
N ALA A 17 -3.35 8.30 -19.71
CA ALA A 17 -2.06 8.71 -19.21
C ALA A 17 -2.03 10.23 -19.02
N LEU A 18 -1.85 10.69 -17.78
CA LEU A 18 -1.43 12.05 -17.49
C LEU A 18 0.08 12.03 -17.19
N ALA A 19 0.85 12.57 -18.13
CA ALA A 19 2.22 12.99 -17.91
C ALA A 19 2.20 14.41 -17.32
N ASN A 20 2.65 14.54 -16.07
CA ASN A 20 3.58 15.55 -15.54
C ASN A 20 3.41 15.65 -14.01
N GLY A 21 4.43 15.16 -13.32
CA GLY A 21 4.59 15.22 -11.87
C GLY A 21 5.97 14.68 -11.55
N ALA A 22 7.01 15.46 -11.88
CA ALA A 22 8.38 15.09 -11.57
C ALA A 22 8.54 14.94 -10.04
N GLY A 23 8.83 13.71 -9.58
CA GLY A 23 9.76 13.47 -8.48
C GLY A 23 9.27 13.62 -7.02
N ASN A 24 7.98 13.77 -6.72
CA ASN A 24 7.56 13.87 -5.31
C ASN A 24 7.47 12.50 -4.60
N GLU A 25 7.26 11.42 -5.34
CA GLU A 25 7.25 10.06 -4.83
C GLU A 25 8.60 9.66 -4.21
N ALA A 26 9.69 10.10 -4.84
CA ALA A 26 11.05 9.85 -4.37
C ALA A 26 11.41 10.60 -3.08
N LYS A 27 10.61 11.59 -2.65
CA LYS A 27 10.95 12.42 -1.49
C LYS A 27 10.45 11.83 -0.19
N LEU A 28 9.19 11.37 -0.14
CA LEU A 28 8.60 10.85 1.10
C LEU A 28 9.40 9.69 1.69
N PHE A 29 9.90 8.78 0.85
CA PHE A 29 10.76 7.68 1.31
C PHE A 29 12.16 8.11 1.75
N LYS A 30 12.69 9.20 1.22
CA LYS A 30 14.03 9.70 1.58
C LYS A 30 14.02 10.49 2.87
N ASP A 31 12.86 11.03 3.24
CA ASP A 31 12.69 11.82 4.46
C ASP A 31 12.70 10.94 5.73
N TYR A 32 12.53 9.62 5.60
CA TYR A 32 12.52 8.67 6.71
C TYR A 32 13.61 7.61 6.58
N THR A 33 14.28 7.31 7.70
CA THR A 33 15.30 6.26 7.77
C THR A 33 14.68 5.01 8.39
N TYR A 34 14.41 3.99 7.58
CA TYR A 34 13.97 2.69 8.09
C TYR A 34 14.96 2.12 9.12
N LEU A 35 14.43 1.41 10.11
CA LEU A 35 15.13 0.85 11.26
C LEU A 35 15.71 1.85 12.26
N SER A 36 15.50 3.15 12.06
CA SER A 36 15.84 4.16 13.06
C SER A 36 15.03 3.98 14.34
N ALA A 37 15.61 4.42 15.46
CA ALA A 37 14.98 4.33 16.76
C ALA A 37 13.80 5.31 16.87
N ARG A 38 12.75 4.91 17.59
CA ARG A 38 11.61 5.78 17.92
C ARG A 38 12.03 7.13 18.49
N ASP A 39 13.03 7.12 19.38
CA ASP A 39 13.57 8.34 20.03
C ASP A 39 14.15 9.36 19.04
N SER A 40 14.52 8.93 17.83
CA SER A 40 14.93 9.85 16.77
C SER A 40 13.80 10.77 16.32
N TYR A 41 12.54 10.41 16.57
CA TYR A 41 11.35 11.16 16.16
C TYR A 41 10.59 11.79 17.33
N VAL A 42 10.59 11.19 18.51
CA VAL A 42 9.85 11.68 19.70
C VAL A 42 10.18 13.13 20.05
N ASN A 43 11.43 13.53 19.87
CA ASN A 43 11.89 14.88 20.21
C ASN A 43 11.78 15.87 19.03
N GLN A 44 11.29 15.44 17.88
CA GLN A 44 11.09 16.31 16.72
C GLN A 44 9.75 17.05 16.81
N GLN A 45 9.73 18.31 16.40
CA GLN A 45 8.53 19.13 16.45
C GLN A 45 7.41 18.57 15.54
N GLY A 46 6.22 18.44 16.12
CA GLY A 46 4.98 18.07 15.43
C GLY A 46 4.65 16.57 15.45
N TYR A 47 5.49 15.72 16.05
CA TYR A 47 5.11 14.33 16.30
C TYR A 47 4.36 14.19 17.62
N TYR A 48 3.34 13.34 17.62
CA TYR A 48 2.59 12.93 18.81
C TYR A 48 2.42 11.41 18.84
N ASP A 49 2.21 10.84 20.02
CA ASP A 49 1.90 9.42 20.16
C ASP A 49 0.49 9.15 19.64
N CYS A 50 0.38 8.25 18.66
CA CYS A 50 -0.91 7.82 18.09
C CYS A 50 -1.07 6.30 18.15
N SER A 51 -0.40 5.66 19.12
CA SER A 51 -0.36 4.20 19.19
C SER A 51 -1.73 3.58 19.43
N ALA A 52 -2.62 4.28 20.15
CA ALA A 52 -3.97 3.81 20.42
C ALA A 52 -4.86 3.85 19.18
N GLU A 53 -4.72 4.88 18.35
CA GLU A 53 -5.47 5.10 17.13
C GLU A 53 -5.04 4.13 16.02
N VAL A 54 -3.73 3.87 15.91
CA VAL A 54 -3.17 2.96 14.90
C VAL A 54 -3.26 1.49 15.35
N GLY A 55 -3.32 1.22 16.66
CA GLY A 55 -3.34 -0.13 17.23
C GLY A 55 -1.96 -0.81 17.29
N SER A 56 -0.88 -0.01 17.23
CA SER A 56 0.52 -0.47 17.28
C SER A 56 1.41 0.66 17.78
N ASP A 57 2.64 0.38 18.22
CA ASP A 57 3.60 1.44 18.61
C ASP A 57 3.82 2.42 17.44
N ALA A 58 3.31 3.64 17.58
CA ALA A 58 3.27 4.61 16.49
C ALA A 58 3.44 6.06 16.95
N LEU A 59 4.04 6.86 16.06
CA LEU A 59 4.08 8.32 16.16
C LEU A 59 3.42 8.93 14.94
N CYS A 60 2.53 9.89 15.14
CA CYS A 60 1.84 10.57 14.05
C CYS A 60 2.32 12.01 13.92
N LYS A 61 2.18 12.55 12.71
CA LYS A 61 2.42 13.96 12.40
C LYS A 61 1.40 14.43 11.38
N ASP A 62 0.70 15.49 11.70
CA ASP A 62 -0.29 16.09 10.81
C ASP A 62 0.38 17.00 9.77
N ASP A 63 -0.39 17.34 8.75
CA ASP A 63 -0.01 18.26 7.67
C ASP A 63 1.27 17.88 6.91
N VAL A 64 1.52 16.58 6.76
CA VAL A 64 2.59 16.06 5.91
C VAL A 64 2.19 16.21 4.45
N ARG A 65 2.92 17.04 3.72
CA ARG A 65 2.63 17.36 2.31
C ARG A 65 3.21 16.30 1.38
N PHE A 66 2.34 15.70 0.56
CA PHE A 66 2.71 14.77 -0.49
C PHE A 66 1.82 14.99 -1.72
N MET A 67 2.42 15.11 -2.92
CA MET A 67 1.68 15.31 -4.18
C MET A 67 0.62 16.43 -4.14
N ASP A 68 0.98 17.53 -3.49
CA ASP A 68 0.13 18.71 -3.26
C ASP A 68 -1.12 18.47 -2.41
N HIS A 69 -1.13 17.39 -1.64
CA HIS A 69 -2.17 17.08 -0.65
C HIS A 69 -1.60 16.97 0.77
N SER A 70 -2.43 17.25 1.78
CA SER A 70 -2.06 17.15 3.20
C SER A 70 -2.48 15.79 3.74
N PHE A 71 -1.58 15.09 4.40
CA PHE A 71 -1.85 13.80 5.03
C PHE A 71 -1.48 13.85 6.50
N THR A 72 -2.11 13.00 7.30
CA THR A 72 -1.54 12.57 8.57
C THR A 72 -0.57 11.43 8.29
N ALA A 73 0.69 11.60 8.63
CA ALA A 73 1.68 10.53 8.59
C ALA A 73 1.62 9.73 9.90
N ALA A 74 1.70 8.41 9.80
CA ALA A 74 1.93 7.51 10.93
C ALA A 74 3.23 6.73 10.72
N LEU A 75 4.16 6.87 11.65
CA LEU A 75 5.40 6.12 11.74
C LEU A 75 5.17 4.93 12.66
N VAL A 76 5.29 3.71 12.14
CA VAL A 76 5.00 2.50 12.91
C VAL A 76 6.30 1.78 13.25
N PHE A 77 6.42 1.44 14.52
CA PHE A 77 7.61 0.87 15.12
C PHE A 77 7.37 -0.59 15.51
N SER A 78 8.42 -1.39 15.37
CA SER A 78 8.46 -2.77 15.85
C SER A 78 9.80 -2.99 16.52
N ALA A 79 9.79 -3.53 17.74
CA ALA A 79 10.98 -3.62 18.59
C ALA A 79 11.74 -2.27 18.70
N GLY A 80 11.00 -1.15 18.80
CA GLY A 80 11.54 0.21 18.89
C GLY A 80 12.14 0.77 17.59
N LYS A 81 11.99 0.07 16.46
CA LYS A 81 12.56 0.44 15.16
C LYS A 81 11.48 0.75 14.13
N LEU A 82 11.65 1.85 13.38
CA LEU A 82 10.75 2.22 12.29
C LEU A 82 10.75 1.12 11.22
N HIS A 83 9.60 0.54 10.92
CA HIS A 83 9.49 -0.49 9.87
C HIS A 83 8.45 -0.16 8.80
N GLN A 84 7.53 0.76 9.10
CA GLN A 84 6.46 1.15 8.20
C GLN A 84 6.17 2.64 8.36
N ILE A 85 5.82 3.27 7.24
CA ILE A 85 5.31 4.65 7.18
C ILE A 85 3.99 4.62 6.45
N SER A 86 2.95 5.21 7.03
CA SER A 86 1.64 5.35 6.40
C SER A 86 1.28 6.82 6.24
N LEU A 87 0.65 7.17 5.11
CA LEU A 87 -0.04 8.44 4.92
C LEU A 87 -1.54 8.18 4.90
N MET A 88 -2.29 8.98 5.65
CA MET A 88 -3.72 8.81 5.82
C MET A 88 -4.44 10.11 5.47
N THR A 89 -5.57 9.98 4.79
CA THR A 89 -6.48 11.09 4.46
C THR A 89 -7.89 10.57 4.29
N GLU A 90 -8.88 11.43 4.46
CA GLU A 90 -10.27 11.14 4.11
C GLU A 90 -10.37 10.61 2.66
N GLN A 91 -11.34 9.73 2.43
CA GLN A 91 -11.55 9.15 1.12
C GLN A 91 -11.97 10.21 0.10
N ASP A 92 -11.15 10.35 -0.93
CA ASP A 92 -11.42 11.17 -2.10
C ASP A 92 -10.96 10.43 -3.35
N GLN A 93 -11.85 10.31 -4.34
CA GLN A 93 -11.60 9.54 -5.55
C GLN A 93 -10.48 10.14 -6.40
N ALA A 94 -10.35 11.46 -6.45
CA ALA A 94 -9.31 12.13 -7.24
C ALA A 94 -7.94 11.96 -6.58
N ILE A 95 -7.86 12.00 -5.25
CA ILE A 95 -6.63 11.70 -4.50
C ILE A 95 -6.24 10.25 -4.72
N PHE A 96 -7.17 9.31 -4.55
CA PHE A 96 -6.91 7.89 -4.78
C PHE A 96 -6.36 7.63 -6.18
N ALA A 97 -7.04 8.14 -7.22
CA ALA A 97 -6.61 7.96 -8.60
C ALA A 97 -5.23 8.57 -8.87
N ARG A 98 -4.93 9.73 -8.26
CA ARG A 98 -3.63 10.37 -8.37
C ARG A 98 -2.53 9.54 -7.69
N LEU A 99 -2.76 9.08 -6.46
CA LEU A 99 -1.84 8.20 -5.75
C LEU A 99 -1.56 6.94 -6.55
N PHE A 100 -2.60 6.23 -7.00
CA PHE A 100 -2.46 5.02 -7.81
C PHE A 100 -1.66 5.29 -9.10
N GLY A 101 -1.99 6.37 -9.81
CA GLY A 101 -1.31 6.77 -11.05
C GLY A 101 0.16 7.09 -10.83
N THR A 102 0.50 7.78 -9.74
CA THR A 102 1.90 8.07 -9.37
C THR A 102 2.64 6.81 -8.98
N LEU A 103 2.09 5.98 -8.08
CA LEU A 103 2.69 4.71 -7.69
C LEU A 103 3.00 3.82 -8.89
N SER A 104 2.09 3.75 -9.86
CA SER A 104 2.26 2.93 -11.07
C SER A 104 3.45 3.34 -11.95
N GLN A 105 4.05 4.52 -11.74
CA GLN A 105 5.25 4.96 -12.44
C GLN A 105 6.48 4.20 -11.96
N THR A 106 6.61 3.99 -10.64
CA THR A 106 7.81 3.38 -10.03
C THR A 106 7.56 2.01 -9.42
N PHE A 107 6.31 1.66 -9.12
CA PHE A 107 5.89 0.37 -8.58
C PHE A 107 5.09 -0.45 -9.60
N THR A 108 5.12 -1.77 -9.42
CA THR A 108 4.33 -2.74 -10.16
C THR A 108 3.28 -3.33 -9.23
N LEU A 109 2.01 -3.34 -9.64
CA LEU A 109 0.95 -4.04 -8.94
C LEU A 109 1.20 -5.55 -8.98
N VAL A 110 1.29 -6.18 -7.81
CA VAL A 110 1.63 -7.61 -7.67
C VAL A 110 0.56 -8.43 -6.97
N ALA A 111 -0.28 -7.81 -6.16
CA ALA A 111 -1.41 -8.47 -5.52
C ALA A 111 -2.55 -7.50 -5.23
N LEU A 112 -3.75 -8.06 -5.08
CA LEU A 112 -4.93 -7.40 -4.53
C LEU A 112 -5.38 -8.16 -3.28
N ASN A 113 -5.89 -7.45 -2.29
CA ASN A 113 -6.39 -8.05 -1.05
C ASN A 113 -7.73 -7.39 -0.67
N ASP A 114 -8.74 -8.20 -0.41
CA ASP A 114 -10.10 -7.76 -0.02
C ASP A 114 -10.39 -7.90 1.50
N GLY A 115 -9.33 -8.07 2.30
CA GLY A 115 -9.38 -8.32 3.73
C GLY A 115 -9.65 -9.77 4.11
N LYS A 116 -10.01 -10.63 3.16
CA LYS A 116 -10.32 -12.06 3.38
C LYS A 116 -9.44 -12.98 2.56
N THR A 117 -9.15 -12.56 1.34
CA THR A 117 -8.46 -13.32 0.32
C THR A 117 -7.46 -12.42 -0.40
N GLN A 118 -6.47 -13.05 -1.02
CA GLN A 118 -5.46 -12.36 -1.79
C GLN A 118 -5.44 -12.91 -3.21
N LEU A 119 -5.52 -12.03 -4.21
CA LEU A 119 -5.29 -12.37 -5.61
C LEU A 119 -3.84 -12.06 -5.97
N ASP A 120 -3.08 -13.08 -6.36
CA ASP A 120 -1.74 -12.94 -6.90
C ASP A 120 -1.83 -12.51 -8.37
N ILE A 121 -1.51 -11.24 -8.65
CA ILE A 121 -1.65 -10.66 -10.00
C ILE A 121 -0.60 -11.24 -10.94
N LEU A 122 0.61 -11.53 -10.47
CA LEU A 122 1.68 -12.10 -11.30
C LEU A 122 1.32 -13.50 -11.76
N HIS A 123 0.82 -14.33 -10.84
CA HIS A 123 0.35 -15.66 -11.16
C HIS A 123 -0.85 -15.63 -12.10
N THR A 124 -1.83 -14.77 -11.81
CA THR A 124 -3.07 -14.65 -12.59
C THR A 124 -2.78 -14.23 -14.03
N LEU A 125 -1.96 -13.19 -14.25
CA LEU A 125 -1.63 -12.70 -15.59
C LEU A 125 -0.93 -13.75 -16.47
N ARG A 126 -0.18 -14.68 -15.87
CA ARG A 126 0.56 -15.71 -16.60
C ARG A 126 -0.26 -16.97 -16.88
N ASN A 127 -1.17 -17.33 -15.97
CA ASN A 127 -1.83 -18.62 -15.98
C ASN A 127 -3.33 -18.55 -16.33
N ASP A 128 -3.95 -17.37 -16.24
CA ASP A 128 -5.38 -17.20 -16.51
C ASP A 128 -5.60 -16.44 -17.84
N ARG A 129 -6.23 -17.10 -18.82
CA ARG A 129 -6.62 -16.48 -20.10
C ARG A 129 -7.65 -15.37 -19.93
N SER A 130 -8.38 -15.39 -18.83
CA SER A 130 -9.37 -14.40 -18.43
C SER A 130 -8.85 -13.46 -17.34
N ALA A 131 -7.52 -13.37 -17.15
CA ALA A 131 -6.89 -12.59 -16.08
C ALA A 131 -7.49 -11.19 -15.88
N LYS A 132 -7.71 -10.43 -16.97
CA LYS A 132 -8.32 -9.10 -16.89
C LYS A 132 -9.70 -9.14 -16.21
N GLN A 133 -10.55 -10.08 -16.58
CA GLN A 133 -11.88 -10.22 -15.99
C GLN A 133 -11.80 -10.71 -14.54
N THR A 134 -10.91 -11.66 -14.25
CA THR A 134 -10.67 -12.16 -12.89
C THR A 134 -10.24 -11.04 -11.95
N ILE A 135 -9.31 -10.20 -12.40
CA ILE A 135 -8.84 -9.02 -11.66
C ILE A 135 -9.98 -8.02 -11.44
N THR A 136 -10.72 -7.66 -12.49
CA THR A 136 -11.87 -6.73 -12.39
C THR A 136 -12.96 -7.26 -11.46
N ASN A 137 -13.25 -8.56 -11.50
CA ASN A 137 -14.24 -9.19 -10.61
C ASN A 137 -13.78 -9.15 -9.15
N PHE A 138 -12.49 -9.43 -8.90
CA PHE A 138 -11.92 -9.39 -7.56
C PHE A 138 -11.97 -7.97 -6.98
N GLU A 139 -11.56 -6.98 -7.77
CA GLU A 139 -11.60 -5.57 -7.39
C GLU A 139 -13.03 -5.08 -7.13
N GLY A 140 -13.97 -5.36 -8.05
CA GLY A 140 -15.38 -5.00 -7.88
C GLY A 140 -16.05 -5.67 -6.67
N GLY A 141 -15.64 -6.90 -6.34
CA GLY A 141 -16.12 -7.60 -5.15
C GLY A 141 -15.56 -7.02 -3.85
N GLY A 142 -14.26 -6.73 -3.82
CA GLY A 142 -13.54 -6.32 -2.62
C GLY A 142 -13.82 -4.88 -2.17
N ILE A 143 -14.03 -3.93 -3.09
CA ILE A 143 -14.35 -2.53 -2.75
C ILE A 143 -15.63 -2.43 -1.90
N ASN A 144 -16.57 -3.35 -2.09
CA ASN A 144 -17.82 -3.40 -1.30
C ASN A 144 -17.62 -4.05 0.09
N GLY A 145 -16.44 -4.59 0.38
CA GLY A 145 -16.14 -5.38 1.59
C GLY A 145 -15.66 -4.58 2.79
N GLY A 146 -15.47 -3.26 2.67
CA GLY A 146 -15.02 -2.36 3.75
C GLY A 146 -13.49 -2.28 3.95
N SER A 147 -12.72 -3.11 3.24
CA SER A 147 -11.28 -2.93 3.10
C SER A 147 -10.82 -3.50 1.77
N PHE A 148 -10.06 -2.71 1.01
CA PHE A 148 -9.44 -3.18 -0.23
C PHE A 148 -8.04 -2.59 -0.37
N THR A 149 -7.07 -3.44 -0.73
CA THR A 149 -5.65 -3.07 -0.79
C THR A 149 -5.04 -3.45 -2.13
N TYR A 150 -4.36 -2.50 -2.75
CA TYR A 150 -3.48 -2.69 -3.90
C TYR A 150 -2.05 -2.83 -3.41
N VAL A 151 -1.47 -4.01 -3.54
CA VAL A 151 -0.10 -4.29 -3.10
C VAL A 151 0.83 -4.15 -4.30
N MET A 152 1.80 -3.23 -4.18
CA MET A 152 2.76 -2.94 -5.23
C MET A 152 4.20 -3.11 -4.73
N LEU A 153 5.09 -3.55 -5.62
CA LEU A 153 6.53 -3.62 -5.35
C LEU A 153 7.27 -2.67 -6.27
N GLU A 154 8.30 -2.02 -5.75
CA GLU A 154 9.16 -1.15 -6.55
C GLU A 154 9.73 -1.94 -7.75
N LYS A 155 9.62 -1.34 -8.94
CA LYS A 155 10.05 -1.97 -10.20
C LYS A 155 11.53 -2.34 -10.10
N ALA A 156 11.82 -3.63 -10.26
CA ALA A 156 13.17 -4.12 -10.46
C ALA A 156 13.23 -5.06 -11.66
N ALA A 157 14.43 -5.20 -12.23
CA ALA A 157 14.69 -6.02 -13.41
C ALA A 157 14.32 -7.52 -13.24
N VAL A 158 14.08 -7.98 -12.01
CA VAL A 158 13.72 -9.37 -11.72
C VAL A 158 12.21 -9.66 -11.77
N MET A 159 11.36 -8.63 -11.87
CA MET A 159 9.91 -8.80 -11.86
C MET A 159 9.39 -9.66 -13.03
N ASP A 160 10.01 -9.55 -14.20
CA ASP A 160 9.64 -10.34 -15.39
C ASP A 160 9.97 -11.83 -15.25
N LYS A 161 10.80 -12.20 -14.27
CA LYS A 161 11.16 -13.58 -13.96
C LYS A 161 10.30 -14.20 -12.86
N ALA A 162 9.45 -13.40 -12.22
CA ALA A 162 8.59 -13.86 -11.13
C ALA A 162 7.24 -14.35 -11.67
N ASP A 163 6.86 -15.57 -11.29
CA ASP A 163 5.59 -16.20 -11.67
C ASP A 163 4.50 -16.10 -10.57
N SER A 164 4.85 -15.50 -9.43
CA SER A 164 3.99 -15.28 -8.26
C SER A 164 4.58 -14.18 -7.37
N LEU A 165 3.76 -13.60 -6.49
CA LEU A 165 4.19 -12.66 -5.44
C LEU A 165 5.31 -13.25 -4.58
N ILE A 166 5.19 -14.52 -4.17
CA ILE A 166 6.21 -15.17 -3.33
C ILE A 166 7.54 -15.23 -4.06
N SER A 167 7.55 -15.64 -5.33
CA SER A 167 8.77 -15.66 -6.15
C SER A 167 9.32 -14.26 -6.40
N ALA A 168 8.45 -13.26 -6.61
CA ALA A 168 8.85 -11.87 -6.77
C ALA A 168 9.57 -11.39 -5.51
N LEU A 169 8.97 -11.56 -4.34
CA LEU A 169 9.60 -11.22 -3.07
C LEU A 169 10.92 -11.96 -2.90
N ALA A 170 11.00 -13.27 -3.19
CA ALA A 170 12.23 -14.04 -3.02
C ALA A 170 13.40 -13.49 -3.87
N LEU A 171 13.14 -13.14 -5.13
CA LEU A 171 14.15 -12.68 -6.10
C LEU A 171 14.66 -11.25 -5.86
N GLN A 172 13.93 -10.45 -5.09
CA GLN A 172 14.24 -9.03 -4.88
C GLN A 172 15.31 -8.83 -3.78
N PRO A 173 16.13 -7.78 -3.83
CA PRO A 173 17.00 -7.45 -2.70
C PRO A 173 16.19 -7.01 -1.46
N ASP A 174 16.81 -7.08 -0.29
CA ASP A 174 16.21 -6.69 1.01
C ASP A 174 15.90 -5.18 1.11
N THR A 175 16.30 -4.41 0.12
CA THR A 175 16.06 -2.97 0.01
C THR A 175 14.86 -2.63 -0.86
N VAL A 176 14.20 -3.62 -1.49
CA VAL A 176 13.00 -3.35 -2.29
C VAL A 176 11.87 -2.89 -1.40
N ARG A 177 11.22 -1.83 -1.87
CA ARG A 177 10.12 -1.17 -1.21
C ARG A 177 8.80 -1.78 -1.67
N SER A 178 7.86 -1.91 -0.74
CA SER A 178 6.45 -2.06 -1.08
C SER A 178 5.72 -0.74 -0.92
N ALA A 179 4.69 -0.57 -1.73
CA ALA A 179 3.65 0.43 -1.57
C ALA A 179 2.31 -0.29 -1.50
N GLU A 180 1.54 -0.05 -0.46
CA GLU A 180 0.18 -0.58 -0.32
C GLU A 180 -0.78 0.61 -0.30
N LEU A 181 -1.64 0.69 -1.31
CA LEU A 181 -2.71 1.69 -1.36
C LEU A 181 -4.01 1.03 -0.93
N MET A 182 -4.62 1.52 0.14
CA MET A 182 -5.78 0.93 0.77
C MET A 182 -6.94 1.92 0.81
N VAL A 183 -8.15 1.39 0.73
CA VAL A 183 -9.36 2.06 1.21
C VAL A 183 -9.85 1.23 2.39
N VAL A 184 -9.96 1.86 3.56
CA VAL A 184 -10.38 1.23 4.82
C VAL A 184 -11.60 1.95 5.36
N GLY A 185 -12.57 1.20 5.91
CA GLY A 185 -13.82 1.75 6.43
C GLY A 185 -14.95 1.67 5.42
N GLN A 186 -16.11 2.23 5.77
CA GLN A 186 -17.32 2.19 4.94
C GLN A 186 -18.00 3.57 4.89
N GLY A 187 -18.51 3.92 3.72
CA GLY A 187 -19.26 5.16 3.53
C GLY A 187 -18.42 6.42 3.78
N ALA A 188 -19.00 7.38 4.49
CA ALA A 188 -18.41 8.69 4.75
C ALA A 188 -17.15 8.63 5.64
N ASP A 189 -16.99 7.57 6.42
CA ASP A 189 -15.85 7.39 7.34
C ASP A 189 -14.71 6.57 6.70
N SER A 190 -14.76 6.38 5.38
CA SER A 190 -13.68 5.69 4.68
C SER A 190 -12.43 6.56 4.59
N VAL A 191 -11.28 5.91 4.74
CA VAL A 191 -9.95 6.55 4.75
C VAL A 191 -9.09 5.90 3.67
N ILE A 192 -8.35 6.73 2.96
CA ILE A 192 -7.28 6.27 2.08
C ILE A 192 -6.01 6.13 2.91
N VAL A 193 -5.40 4.95 2.89
CA VAL A 193 -4.12 4.69 3.54
C VAL A 193 -3.10 4.33 2.48
N LEU A 194 -2.02 5.10 2.41
CA LEU A 194 -0.86 4.78 1.60
C LEU A 194 0.27 4.34 2.52
N LYS A 195 0.55 3.05 2.54
CA LYS A 195 1.59 2.42 3.35
C LYS A 195 2.84 2.17 2.52
N PHE A 196 3.98 2.38 3.15
CA PHE A 196 5.31 2.08 2.63
C PHE A 196 6.10 1.24 3.61
N ALA A 197 6.76 0.19 3.10
CA ALA A 197 7.55 -0.73 3.92
C ALA A 197 8.73 -1.36 3.15
N LEU A 198 9.56 -2.09 3.88
CA LEU A 198 10.62 -2.96 3.35
C LEU A 198 10.27 -4.43 3.68
N PRO A 199 9.52 -5.14 2.81
CA PRO A 199 8.88 -6.42 3.16
C PRO A 199 9.84 -7.49 3.72
N LYS A 200 11.04 -7.62 3.13
CA LYS A 200 12.02 -8.60 3.60
C LYS A 200 12.58 -8.26 4.98
N ARG A 201 12.75 -6.97 5.29
CA ARG A 201 13.25 -6.52 6.59
C ARG A 201 12.17 -6.62 7.66
N GLU A 202 10.93 -6.33 7.31
CA GLU A 202 9.78 -6.58 8.20
C GLU A 202 9.71 -8.07 8.57
N ALA A 203 9.82 -8.96 7.59
CA ALA A 203 9.88 -10.40 7.85
C ALA A 203 11.11 -10.82 8.69
N GLN A 204 12.24 -10.13 8.58
CA GLN A 204 13.40 -10.34 9.46
C GLN A 204 13.09 -9.93 10.90
N LEU A 205 12.50 -8.74 11.12
CA LEU A 205 12.13 -8.28 12.46
C LEU A 205 11.19 -9.25 13.17
N VAL A 206 10.21 -9.80 12.46
CA VAL A 206 9.29 -10.82 13.00
C VAL A 206 10.05 -12.11 13.37
N ARG A 207 10.97 -12.58 12.52
CA ARG A 207 11.80 -13.75 12.81
C ARG A 207 12.72 -13.52 14.00
N ASP A 208 13.38 -12.38 14.07
CA ASP A 208 14.30 -12.02 15.15
C ASP A 208 13.54 -11.91 16.49
N ALA A 209 12.33 -11.35 16.47
CA ALA A 209 11.47 -11.29 17.65
C ALA A 209 11.04 -12.69 18.12
N ALA A 210 10.71 -13.59 17.19
CA ALA A 210 10.34 -14.97 17.52
C ALA A 210 11.50 -15.84 18.02
N GLN A 211 12.74 -15.46 17.71
CA GLN A 211 13.96 -16.14 18.16
C GLN A 211 14.48 -15.65 19.51
N LYS A 212 13.97 -14.53 20.05
CA LYS A 212 14.31 -14.13 21.43
C LYS A 212 13.78 -15.21 22.39
N PRO A 213 14.63 -15.79 23.25
CA PRO A 213 14.16 -16.75 24.24
C PRO A 213 13.06 -16.08 25.06
N ALA A 214 11.90 -16.72 25.19
CA ALA A 214 10.96 -16.37 26.23
C ALA A 214 11.74 -16.45 27.54
N GLU A 215 11.84 -15.34 28.28
CA GLU A 215 12.55 -15.33 29.55
C GLU A 215 12.06 -16.52 30.38
N SER A 216 12.99 -17.37 30.80
CA SER A 216 12.73 -18.40 31.78
C SER A 216 12.38 -17.69 33.09
N PHE A 217 11.09 -17.57 33.38
CA PHE A 217 10.58 -17.27 34.71
C PHE A 217 10.99 -18.36 35.70
#